data_AF-A0A4Z0MLK6-F1
#
_entry.id   AF-A0A4Z0MLK6-F1
#
_cell.length_a   1.000
_cell.length_b   1.000
_cell.length_c   1.000
_cell.angle_alpha   90.00
_cell.angle_beta   90.00
_cell.angle_gamma   90.00
#
_symmetry.space_group_name_H-M   'P 1'
#
loop_
_entity.id
_entity.type
_entity.pdbx_description
1 polymer ?
#
loop_
_entity_poly.entity_id
_entity_poly.type
_entity_poly.pdbx_seq_one_letter_code
_entity_poly.pdbx_strand_id
1 'polypeptide(L)'
;MLFRSYLLTIFFLLFAFSLHAQTLQLSGKVLDEQTKAPVPFASVGIPHTALGTVADALGHFEFSIPTPAATDQQLMISCVGYQTQARPLTEFLGHSPTVRLAPSAVSLAAVMVRPGKVKPKIFGRTSSSTLMGASLYTEPNLVDDGLAKEQGTVIPIDEECLLQDFNFHVAFNRFKSVKFRLNLYSVKAGLPDKPLLSQDIRFDVTQPRGWVKVDLRPYHVYLQGHKEVAVTLQWLQSEAAEGSQKAFGVSAVPMPGHSVLTRNKSQAQWKETKPGYLSFYLTADSYRGGKQSAQPPLVEAPLPDSLRYLRYLTATVPQLTNPQHYGENAAVGHYVPVKGAKLYYERYGHGEPLLLLHGNSQSIAAFQEQIGELAKHYEVIAVDTRAHGNSQDLTSGALTYDLFAEDIRQLLDSLHLRKVHVVGWSDGGNTALKLALQYPAYINRVVLMGANLFPTPEAIEPDFLRLLQRRLQEAHKTPGDQTAQQVRLLRLLLQEPQMTFQELRCLTAPVLVMAGQHDVIRELHTRAIAQHIPQAQLLILPGASHYAPQEVPQIFNKAVLRFLGQ
;
A
#
# COMPACT_ATOMS: atom_id res chain seq x y z
N MET A 1 -3.65 -85.58 23.98
CA MET A 1 -4.39 -84.29 24.10
C MET A 1 -3.49 -83.10 23.72
N LEU A 2 -2.83 -83.17 22.55
CA LEU A 2 -1.78 -82.24 22.12
C LEU A 2 -2.26 -81.14 21.17
N PHE A 3 -3.57 -81.02 20.94
CA PHE A 3 -4.15 -80.08 19.98
C PHE A 3 -4.79 -78.83 20.62
N ARG A 4 -4.85 -78.75 21.96
CA ARG A 4 -5.48 -77.63 22.68
C ARG A 4 -4.51 -76.56 23.19
N SER A 5 -3.20 -76.82 23.19
CA SER A 5 -2.20 -75.84 23.64
C SER A 5 -1.57 -75.00 22.52
N TYR A 6 -1.89 -75.25 21.25
CA TYR A 6 -1.39 -74.43 20.13
C TYR A 6 -2.38 -73.37 19.65
N LEU A 7 -3.68 -73.51 19.94
CA LEU A 7 -4.68 -72.51 19.56
C LEU A 7 -4.75 -71.31 20.50
N LEU A 8 -4.38 -71.46 21.79
CA LEU A 8 -4.34 -70.32 22.73
C LEU A 8 -3.10 -69.45 22.55
N THR A 9 -1.97 -70.00 22.07
CA THR A 9 -0.76 -69.24 21.79
C THR A 9 -0.84 -68.47 20.47
N ILE A 10 -1.61 -68.97 19.49
CA ILE A 10 -1.85 -68.24 18.23
C ILE A 10 -2.92 -67.14 18.41
N PHE A 11 -3.83 -67.28 19.38
CA PHE A 11 -4.81 -66.22 19.68
C PHE A 11 -4.23 -65.07 20.52
N PHE A 12 -3.09 -65.26 21.20
CA PHE A 12 -2.36 -64.19 21.89
C PHE A 12 -1.28 -63.50 21.03
N LEU A 13 -1.01 -64.02 19.83
CA LEU A 13 -0.04 -63.44 18.87
C LEU A 13 -0.71 -62.59 17.77
N LEU A 14 -2.04 -62.48 17.79
CA LEU A 14 -2.84 -61.68 16.84
C LEU A 14 -3.54 -60.48 17.49
N PHE A 15 -3.16 -60.11 18.71
CA PHE A 15 -3.56 -58.83 19.31
C PHE A 15 -2.35 -57.87 19.37
N ALA A 16 -2.43 -56.87 18.50
CA ALA A 16 -1.79 -55.56 18.63
C ALA A 16 -0.26 -55.48 18.48
N PHE A 17 0.28 -55.93 17.34
CA PHE A 17 1.20 -55.03 16.63
C PHE A 17 0.36 -54.00 15.89
N SER A 18 -0.25 -53.08 16.65
CA SER A 18 -0.48 -51.75 16.11
C SER A 18 0.92 -51.19 15.89
N LEU A 19 1.45 -51.40 14.68
CA LEU A 19 2.48 -50.56 14.09
C LEU A 19 1.92 -49.14 14.16
N HIS A 20 2.10 -48.48 15.30
CA HIS A 20 1.90 -47.06 15.41
C HIS A 20 2.94 -46.51 14.45
N ALA A 21 2.49 -46.04 13.29
CA ALA A 21 3.31 -45.22 12.44
C ALA A 21 3.76 -44.06 13.33
N GLN A 22 5.01 -44.10 13.77
CA GLN A 22 5.55 -43.03 14.59
C GLN A 22 5.50 -41.78 13.72
N THR A 23 4.79 -40.75 14.19
CA THR A 23 4.72 -39.47 13.50
C THR A 23 5.67 -38.51 14.17
N LEU A 24 6.34 -37.70 13.37
CA LEU A 24 7.13 -36.59 13.88
C LEU A 24 6.31 -35.30 13.77
N GLN A 25 6.23 -34.57 14.87
CA GLN A 25 5.58 -33.27 14.93
C GLN A 25 6.56 -32.19 14.48
N LEU A 26 6.16 -31.40 13.49
CA LEU A 26 6.88 -30.21 13.02
C LEU A 26 6.11 -29.00 13.51
N SER A 27 6.83 -28.00 14.03
CA SER A 27 6.23 -26.73 14.44
C SER A 27 7.14 -25.56 14.14
N GLY A 28 6.59 -24.36 14.11
CA GLY A 28 7.38 -23.15 13.97
C GLY A 28 6.53 -21.89 13.96
N LYS A 29 7.18 -20.76 13.73
CA LYS A 29 6.51 -19.45 13.62
C LYS A 29 6.94 -18.74 12.34
N VAL A 30 5.98 -18.22 11.59
CA VAL A 30 6.22 -17.42 10.38
C VAL A 30 6.05 -15.94 10.71
N LEU A 31 7.11 -15.17 10.52
CA LEU A 31 7.12 -13.73 10.73
C LEU A 31 7.52 -13.01 9.44
N ASP A 32 7.08 -11.78 9.32
CA ASP A 32 7.54 -10.86 8.30
C ASP A 32 9.01 -10.49 8.59
N GLU A 33 9.87 -10.54 7.57
CA GLU A 33 11.29 -10.29 7.74
C GLU A 33 11.59 -8.86 8.20
N GLN A 34 10.82 -7.88 7.74
CA GLN A 34 11.07 -6.47 8.01
C GLN A 34 10.37 -6.02 9.29
N THR A 35 9.08 -6.30 9.43
CA THR A 35 8.26 -5.81 10.56
C THR A 35 8.34 -6.71 11.78
N LYS A 36 8.79 -7.96 11.62
CA LYS A 36 8.76 -9.02 12.63
C LYS A 36 7.35 -9.37 13.13
N ALA A 37 6.29 -8.84 12.52
CA ALA A 37 4.92 -9.19 12.81
C ALA A 37 4.62 -10.63 12.33
N PRO A 38 3.65 -11.34 12.91
CA PRO A 38 3.16 -12.60 12.38
C PRO A 38 2.74 -12.51 10.91
N VAL A 39 3.05 -13.55 10.13
CA VAL A 39 2.45 -13.76 8.80
C VAL A 39 1.30 -14.77 8.96
N PRO A 40 0.06 -14.28 9.17
CA PRO A 40 -1.08 -15.16 9.45
C PRO A 40 -1.43 -16.04 8.25
N PHE A 41 -1.70 -17.32 8.49
CA PHE A 41 -2.14 -18.27 7.46
C PHE A 41 -1.17 -18.48 6.29
N ALA A 42 0.13 -18.32 6.53
CA ALA A 42 1.17 -18.79 5.60
C ALA A 42 1.00 -20.30 5.35
N SER A 43 1.07 -20.72 4.09
CA SER A 43 1.03 -22.13 3.72
C SER A 43 2.40 -22.75 3.98
N VAL A 44 2.40 -23.89 4.67
CA VAL A 44 3.61 -24.63 5.03
C VAL A 44 3.46 -26.06 4.54
N GLY A 45 4.42 -26.60 3.81
CA GLY A 45 4.32 -27.98 3.33
C GLY A 45 5.58 -28.53 2.70
N ILE A 46 5.60 -29.84 2.48
CA ILE A 46 6.73 -30.54 1.88
C ILE A 46 6.49 -30.63 0.36
N PRO A 47 7.44 -30.20 -0.50
CA PRO A 47 7.32 -30.21 -1.96
C PRO A 47 6.80 -31.54 -2.49
N HIS A 48 5.84 -31.49 -3.41
CA HIS A 48 5.29 -32.65 -4.12
C HIS A 48 4.59 -33.70 -3.24
N THR A 49 4.28 -33.38 -1.99
CA THR A 49 3.57 -34.27 -1.07
C THR A 49 2.22 -33.70 -0.66
N ALA A 50 1.38 -34.55 -0.07
CA ALA A 50 0.16 -34.15 0.61
C ALA A 50 0.39 -33.85 2.10
N LEU A 51 1.61 -33.45 2.49
CA LEU A 51 1.98 -33.13 3.87
C LEU A 51 2.19 -31.63 4.03
N GLY A 52 1.52 -31.04 5.01
CA GLY A 52 1.58 -29.61 5.28
C GLY A 52 0.32 -29.09 5.97
N THR A 53 0.34 -27.80 6.28
CA THR A 53 -0.73 -27.09 6.98
C THR A 53 -0.73 -25.60 6.61
N VAL A 54 -1.53 -24.79 7.30
CA VAL A 54 -1.39 -23.33 7.32
C VAL A 54 -1.07 -22.84 8.73
N ALA A 55 -0.34 -21.74 8.82
CA ALA A 55 -0.15 -21.05 10.09
C ALA A 55 -1.48 -20.49 10.64
N ASP A 56 -1.57 -20.26 11.93
CA ASP A 56 -2.69 -19.57 12.57
C ASP A 56 -2.59 -18.04 12.38
N ALA A 57 -3.50 -17.30 13.03
CA ALA A 57 -3.51 -15.83 12.99
C ALA A 57 -2.27 -15.18 13.66
N LEU A 58 -1.55 -15.92 14.49
CA LEU A 58 -0.32 -15.51 15.17
C LEU A 58 0.94 -16.03 14.47
N GLY A 59 0.79 -16.64 13.28
CA GLY A 59 1.88 -17.14 12.44
C GLY A 59 2.44 -18.48 12.93
N HIS A 60 1.85 -19.11 13.94
CA HIS A 60 2.28 -20.41 14.42
C HIS A 60 1.73 -21.52 13.52
N PHE A 61 2.55 -22.49 13.17
CA PHE A 61 2.10 -23.67 12.43
C PHE A 61 2.56 -24.93 13.14
N GLU A 62 1.80 -25.99 12.94
CA GLU A 62 2.10 -27.31 13.47
C GLU A 62 1.45 -28.40 12.61
N PHE A 63 2.19 -29.45 12.26
CA PHE A 63 1.63 -30.63 11.60
C PHE A 63 2.53 -31.85 11.77
N SER A 64 1.97 -33.04 11.54
CA SER A 64 2.69 -34.30 11.69
C SER A 64 3.12 -34.90 10.35
N ILE A 65 4.29 -35.52 10.32
CA ILE A 65 4.81 -36.27 9.17
C ILE A 65 5.13 -37.73 9.54
N PRO A 66 5.07 -38.70 8.61
CA PRO A 66 5.47 -40.08 8.87
C PRO A 66 6.97 -40.20 9.16
N THR A 67 7.37 -41.14 10.03
CA THR A 67 8.78 -41.51 10.22
C THR A 67 9.16 -42.78 9.44
N PRO A 68 10.45 -42.93 9.04
CA PRO A 68 11.53 -41.94 9.17
C PRO A 68 11.36 -40.78 8.18
N ALA A 69 11.63 -39.55 8.63
CA ALA A 69 11.63 -38.38 7.77
C ALA A 69 12.87 -38.39 6.86
N ALA A 70 12.70 -38.15 5.57
CA ALA A 70 13.83 -38.01 4.67
C ALA A 70 14.53 -36.67 4.94
N THR A 71 15.76 -36.73 5.47
CA THR A 71 16.50 -35.56 5.99
C THR A 71 16.95 -34.58 4.92
N ASP A 72 16.92 -34.99 3.65
CA ASP A 72 17.20 -34.17 2.47
C ASP A 72 16.00 -33.31 2.02
N GLN A 73 14.81 -33.54 2.59
CA GLN A 73 13.62 -32.76 2.27
C GLN A 73 13.71 -31.32 2.80
N GLN A 74 12.94 -30.44 2.15
CA GLN A 74 12.77 -29.05 2.55
C GLN A 74 11.31 -28.79 2.91
N LEU A 75 11.12 -27.88 3.84
CA LEU A 75 9.83 -27.28 4.14
C LEU A 75 9.68 -26.01 3.30
N MET A 76 8.61 -25.93 2.53
CA MET A 76 8.24 -24.74 1.76
C MET A 76 7.26 -23.90 2.57
N ILE A 77 7.62 -22.65 2.81
CA ILE A 77 6.79 -21.67 3.50
C ILE A 77 6.48 -20.55 2.51
N SER A 78 5.19 -20.34 2.24
CA SER A 78 4.73 -19.38 1.24
C SER A 78 3.51 -18.62 1.71
N CYS A 79 3.42 -17.35 1.34
CA CYS A 79 2.23 -16.52 1.53
C CYS A 79 2.14 -15.55 0.36
N VAL A 80 0.92 -15.24 -0.09
CA VAL A 80 0.71 -14.22 -1.13
C VAL A 80 1.30 -12.89 -0.64
N GLY A 81 2.05 -12.19 -1.50
CA GLY A 81 2.79 -10.98 -1.15
C GLY A 81 4.19 -11.21 -0.56
N TYR A 82 4.61 -12.46 -0.37
CA TYR A 82 5.93 -12.81 0.18
C TYR A 82 6.74 -13.70 -0.77
N GLN A 83 8.06 -13.62 -0.69
CA GLN A 83 8.96 -14.57 -1.33
C GLN A 83 8.85 -15.92 -0.62
N THR A 84 8.61 -16.98 -1.39
CA THR A 84 8.59 -18.35 -0.86
C THR A 84 9.97 -18.72 -0.30
N GLN A 85 10.00 -19.21 0.93
CA GLN A 85 11.22 -19.68 1.59
C GLN A 85 11.23 -21.21 1.61
N ALA A 86 12.39 -21.79 1.28
CA ALA A 86 12.66 -23.21 1.42
C ALA A 86 13.66 -23.40 2.58
N ARG A 87 13.27 -24.19 3.59
CA ARG A 87 14.10 -24.44 4.78
C ARG A 87 14.36 -25.94 4.93
N PRO A 88 15.58 -26.37 5.28
CA PRO A 88 15.86 -27.78 5.53
C PRO A 88 14.90 -28.37 6.58
N LEU A 89 14.36 -29.55 6.33
CA LEU A 89 13.44 -30.22 7.26
C LEU A 89 14.10 -30.45 8.63
N THR A 90 15.42 -30.66 8.64
CA THR A 90 16.24 -30.84 9.84
C THR A 90 16.16 -29.70 10.85
N GLU A 91 15.86 -28.47 10.41
CA GLU A 91 15.69 -27.32 11.31
C GLU A 91 14.45 -27.41 12.21
N PHE A 92 13.47 -28.24 11.85
CA PHE A 92 12.18 -28.36 12.53
C PHE A 92 12.05 -29.65 13.34
N LEU A 93 12.99 -30.58 13.21
CA LEU A 93 12.96 -31.84 13.96
C LEU A 93 13.29 -31.55 15.43
N GLY A 94 12.29 -31.65 16.32
CA GLY A 94 12.45 -31.40 17.76
C GLY A 94 12.65 -29.93 18.16
N HIS A 95 12.50 -29.00 17.21
CA HIS A 95 12.65 -27.56 17.42
C HIS A 95 11.45 -26.81 16.85
N SER A 96 11.24 -25.56 17.29
CA SER A 96 10.19 -24.68 16.78
C SER A 96 10.77 -23.36 16.26
N PRO A 97 11.48 -23.40 15.11
CA PRO A 97 12.21 -22.24 14.63
C PRO A 97 11.27 -21.13 14.12
N THR A 98 11.80 -19.91 14.07
CA THR A 98 11.13 -18.77 13.45
C THR A 98 11.62 -18.62 12.01
N VAL A 99 10.71 -18.77 11.06
CA VAL A 99 10.93 -18.51 9.63
C VAL A 99 10.54 -17.07 9.32
N ARG A 100 11.42 -16.32 8.67
CA ARG A 100 11.17 -14.94 8.26
C ARG A 100 10.91 -14.89 6.75
N LEU A 101 9.76 -14.39 6.34
CA LEU A 101 9.42 -14.20 4.93
C LEU A 101 9.72 -12.77 4.50
N ALA A 102 10.54 -12.61 3.48
CA ALA A 102 10.76 -11.34 2.81
C ALA A 102 9.52 -10.98 1.97
N PRO A 103 9.01 -9.73 2.01
CA PRO A 103 7.97 -9.29 1.07
C PRO A 103 8.45 -9.48 -0.38
N SER A 104 7.58 -10.00 -1.24
CA SER A 104 7.88 -10.13 -2.67
C SER A 104 7.68 -8.77 -3.33
N ALA A 105 8.74 -8.21 -3.91
CA ALA A 105 8.63 -7.02 -4.75
C ALA A 105 7.83 -7.37 -6.00
N VAL A 106 6.54 -7.05 -6.00
CA VAL A 106 5.72 -7.11 -7.21
C VAL A 106 6.02 -5.85 -8.01
N SER A 107 6.88 -5.97 -9.02
CA SER A 107 7.00 -4.93 -10.04
C SER A 107 5.64 -4.79 -10.71
N LEU A 108 4.98 -3.66 -10.47
CA LEU A 108 3.71 -3.37 -11.13
C LEU A 108 3.96 -3.30 -12.63
N ALA A 109 3.40 -4.24 -13.38
CA ALA A 109 3.36 -4.12 -14.83
C ALA A 109 2.62 -2.83 -15.17
N ALA A 110 3.23 -1.98 -16.01
CA ALA A 110 2.61 -0.75 -16.44
C ALA A 110 1.23 -1.05 -17.05
N VAL A 111 0.16 -0.59 -16.41
CA VAL A 111 -1.19 -0.71 -16.96
C VAL A 111 -1.27 0.21 -18.18
N MET A 112 -1.25 -0.39 -19.37
CA MET A 112 -1.47 0.34 -20.61
C MET A 112 -2.93 0.75 -20.70
N VAL A 113 -3.22 2.02 -20.41
CA VAL A 113 -4.56 2.58 -20.62
C VAL A 113 -4.81 2.69 -22.11
N ARG A 114 -5.74 1.87 -22.62
CA ARG A 114 -6.25 1.95 -23.99
C ARG A 114 -7.56 2.75 -23.97
N PRO A 115 -7.75 3.76 -24.84
CA PRO A 115 -9.07 4.32 -25.05
C PRO A 115 -9.96 3.22 -25.63
N GLY A 116 -10.88 2.71 -24.82
CA GLY A 116 -11.79 1.64 -25.17
C GLY A 116 -13.06 1.74 -24.34
N LYS A 117 -14.21 1.39 -24.94
CA LYS A 117 -15.46 1.33 -24.18
C LYS A 117 -15.33 0.22 -23.14
N VAL A 118 -15.28 0.61 -21.86
CA VAL A 118 -15.38 -0.33 -20.74
C VAL A 118 -16.74 -1.02 -20.82
N LYS A 119 -16.73 -2.35 -20.82
CA LYS A 119 -17.95 -3.16 -20.79
C LYS A 119 -17.95 -4.04 -19.54
N PRO A 120 -18.84 -3.79 -18.57
CA PRO A 120 -19.07 -4.71 -17.48
C PRO A 120 -19.49 -6.08 -18.03
N LYS A 121 -18.85 -7.15 -17.56
CA LYS A 121 -19.12 -8.53 -17.97
C LYS A 121 -19.10 -9.47 -16.78
N ILE A 122 -19.77 -10.60 -16.98
CA ILE A 122 -19.74 -11.74 -16.08
C ILE A 122 -19.02 -12.88 -16.79
N PHE A 123 -18.03 -13.47 -16.12
CA PHE A 123 -17.29 -14.63 -16.59
C PHE A 123 -17.53 -15.80 -15.65
N GLY A 124 -17.93 -16.96 -16.18
CA GLY A 124 -18.17 -18.16 -15.38
C GLY A 124 -19.64 -18.55 -15.29
N ARG A 125 -19.99 -19.33 -14.27
CA ARG A 125 -21.32 -19.94 -14.10
C ARG A 125 -22.12 -19.24 -13.01
N THR A 126 -23.24 -18.62 -13.40
CA THR A 126 -24.16 -17.88 -12.52
C THR A 126 -25.36 -18.70 -12.02
N SER A 127 -25.53 -19.94 -12.49
CA SER A 127 -26.57 -20.85 -12.02
C SER A 127 -26.06 -21.70 -10.85
N SER A 128 -26.92 -21.95 -9.85
CA SER A 128 -26.58 -22.66 -8.61
C SER A 128 -26.89 -24.17 -8.59
N SER A 129 -27.16 -24.78 -9.74
CA SER A 129 -27.56 -26.19 -9.82
C SER A 129 -26.52 -27.13 -9.21
N THR A 130 -26.97 -28.13 -8.45
CA THR A 130 -26.13 -29.11 -7.76
C THR A 130 -26.47 -30.52 -8.26
N LEU A 131 -26.08 -30.81 -9.51
CA LEU A 131 -26.18 -32.16 -10.10
C LEU A 131 -24.95 -33.02 -9.80
N MET A 132 -23.88 -32.38 -9.30
CA MET A 132 -22.67 -33.01 -8.78
C MET A 132 -22.28 -32.28 -7.49
N GLY A 133 -21.99 -33.01 -6.42
CA GLY A 133 -21.43 -32.42 -5.21
C GLY A 133 -19.93 -32.25 -5.37
N ALA A 134 -19.43 -31.01 -5.45
CA ALA A 134 -18.01 -30.73 -5.27
C ALA A 134 -17.76 -30.52 -3.77
N SER A 135 -17.59 -31.64 -3.07
CA SER A 135 -17.23 -31.63 -1.65
C SER A 135 -15.80 -31.10 -1.52
N LEU A 136 -15.69 -29.89 -0.98
CA LEU A 136 -14.39 -29.33 -0.61
C LEU A 136 -13.90 -30.08 0.64
N TYR A 137 -14.81 -30.44 1.55
CA TYR A 137 -14.49 -31.18 2.76
C TYR A 137 -15.68 -32.01 3.28
N THR A 138 -15.42 -33.27 3.66
CA THR A 138 -16.34 -34.20 4.32
C THR A 138 -15.51 -35.21 5.10
N GLU A 139 -15.69 -35.34 6.42
CA GLU A 139 -14.95 -36.31 7.23
C GLU A 139 -15.85 -37.30 8.00
N PRO A 140 -15.56 -38.62 7.94
CA PRO A 140 -16.17 -39.62 8.82
C PRO A 140 -15.41 -39.83 10.15
N ASN A 141 -14.08 -39.61 10.20
CA ASN A 141 -13.22 -39.92 11.37
C ASN A 141 -12.25 -38.76 11.68
N LEU A 142 -12.22 -38.35 12.95
CA LEU A 142 -11.69 -37.09 13.52
C LEU A 142 -10.15 -36.90 13.55
N VAL A 143 -9.38 -37.33 12.54
CA VAL A 143 -7.90 -37.36 12.66
C VAL A 143 -7.12 -36.38 11.76
N ASP A 144 -7.74 -35.59 10.87
CA ASP A 144 -6.97 -34.76 9.91
C ASP A 144 -7.34 -33.25 9.97
N ASP A 145 -6.36 -32.39 9.72
CA ASP A 145 -6.44 -30.94 9.92
C ASP A 145 -7.18 -30.21 8.78
N GLY A 146 -7.39 -30.83 7.60
CA GLY A 146 -8.13 -30.26 6.45
C GLY A 146 -7.58 -28.94 5.89
N LEU A 147 -6.60 -28.34 6.57
CA LEU A 147 -6.02 -27.04 6.29
C LEU A 147 -5.19 -27.11 5.02
N ALA A 148 -5.15 -26.01 4.28
CA ALA A 148 -4.49 -25.86 2.99
C ALA A 148 -5.09 -26.67 1.83
N LYS A 149 -6.20 -27.40 2.02
CA LYS A 149 -6.93 -28.03 0.91
C LYS A 149 -7.52 -26.97 -0.01
N GLU A 150 -7.47 -27.21 -1.31
CA GLU A 150 -7.87 -26.24 -2.30
C GLU A 150 -8.70 -26.85 -3.43
N GLN A 151 -9.70 -26.10 -3.88
CA GLN A 151 -10.58 -26.49 -4.98
C GLN A 151 -10.98 -25.30 -5.84
N GLY A 152 -11.10 -25.49 -7.14
CA GLY A 152 -11.49 -24.43 -8.07
C GLY A 152 -11.85 -24.93 -9.45
N THR A 153 -11.91 -23.98 -10.39
CA THR A 153 -12.18 -24.27 -11.80
C THR A 153 -11.50 -23.23 -12.68
N VAL A 154 -11.38 -23.53 -13.98
CA VAL A 154 -10.90 -22.57 -14.98
C VAL A 154 -12.07 -21.75 -15.52
N ILE A 155 -11.91 -20.44 -15.55
CA ILE A 155 -12.88 -19.48 -16.08
C ILE A 155 -12.25 -18.76 -17.28
N PRO A 156 -12.84 -18.88 -18.48
CA PRO A 156 -12.46 -18.05 -19.62
C PRO A 156 -12.76 -16.57 -19.34
N ILE A 157 -11.83 -15.69 -19.69
CA ILE A 157 -11.93 -14.24 -19.47
C ILE A 157 -11.49 -13.47 -20.72
N ASP A 158 -11.76 -12.18 -20.74
CA ASP A 158 -11.16 -11.30 -21.73
C ASP A 158 -9.69 -11.04 -21.38
N GLU A 159 -8.85 -10.87 -22.40
CA GLU A 159 -7.39 -10.69 -22.26
C GLU A 159 -6.98 -9.51 -21.36
N GLU A 160 -7.86 -8.53 -21.22
CA GLU A 160 -7.68 -7.36 -20.37
C GLU A 160 -8.97 -7.08 -19.61
N CYS A 161 -8.96 -7.36 -18.30
CA CYS A 161 -10.09 -7.06 -17.43
C CYS A 161 -9.67 -6.70 -16.01
N LEU A 162 -10.43 -5.79 -15.40
CA LEU A 162 -10.32 -5.43 -13.99
C LEU A 162 -11.44 -6.16 -13.23
N LEU A 163 -11.06 -7.04 -12.31
CA LEU A 163 -12.03 -7.81 -11.54
C LEU A 163 -12.70 -6.93 -10.49
N GLN A 164 -14.03 -7.01 -10.44
CA GLN A 164 -14.88 -6.28 -9.50
C GLN A 164 -15.27 -7.18 -8.33
N ASP A 165 -15.77 -8.39 -8.61
CA ASP A 165 -16.19 -9.33 -7.59
C ASP A 165 -15.89 -10.79 -7.98
N PHE A 166 -15.67 -11.63 -6.97
CA PHE A 166 -15.74 -13.08 -7.10
C PHE A 166 -16.98 -13.60 -6.39
N ASN A 167 -17.71 -14.50 -7.05
CA ASN A 167 -18.95 -15.06 -6.55
C ASN A 167 -18.92 -16.57 -6.67
N PHE A 168 -19.39 -17.25 -5.63
CA PHE A 168 -19.55 -18.69 -5.65
C PHE A 168 -20.80 -19.14 -4.91
N HIS A 169 -21.35 -20.29 -5.29
CA HIS A 169 -22.52 -20.85 -4.64
C HIS A 169 -22.14 -21.96 -3.67
N VAL A 170 -22.49 -21.76 -2.40
CA VAL A 170 -22.41 -22.76 -1.33
C VAL A 170 -23.60 -23.73 -1.48
N ALA A 171 -23.29 -25.00 -1.76
CA ALA A 171 -24.31 -26.06 -1.81
C ALA A 171 -24.76 -26.43 -0.41
N PHE A 172 -23.80 -26.58 0.50
CA PHE A 172 -24.02 -26.79 1.93
C PHE A 172 -22.79 -26.35 2.73
N ASN A 173 -23.04 -25.80 3.92
CA ASN A 173 -22.04 -25.50 4.93
C ASN A 173 -22.57 -25.98 6.28
N ARG A 174 -21.88 -26.95 6.87
CA ARG A 174 -22.21 -27.55 8.17
C ARG A 174 -21.30 -27.06 9.30
N PHE A 175 -20.47 -26.05 9.03
CA PHE A 175 -19.64 -25.35 10.00
C PHE A 175 -20.36 -24.09 10.48
N LYS A 176 -19.98 -23.57 11.65
CA LYS A 176 -20.41 -22.26 12.12
C LYS A 176 -19.76 -21.14 11.30
N SER A 177 -18.48 -21.30 10.97
CA SER A 177 -17.75 -20.41 10.07
C SER A 177 -16.61 -21.18 9.39
N VAL A 178 -16.31 -20.83 8.14
CA VAL A 178 -15.11 -21.29 7.42
C VAL A 178 -14.39 -20.10 6.83
N LYS A 179 -13.09 -19.96 7.11
CA LYS A 179 -12.22 -18.96 6.52
C LYS A 179 -11.53 -19.51 5.28
N PHE A 180 -11.71 -18.83 4.16
CA PHE A 180 -11.07 -19.15 2.89
C PHE A 180 -10.06 -18.09 2.47
N ARG A 181 -9.08 -18.51 1.68
CA ARG A 181 -8.27 -17.66 0.80
C ARG A 181 -8.72 -17.87 -0.64
N LEU A 182 -8.91 -16.77 -1.37
CA LEU A 182 -9.05 -16.80 -2.83
C LEU A 182 -7.66 -16.84 -3.45
N ASN A 183 -7.43 -17.76 -4.39
CA ASN A 183 -6.27 -17.73 -5.26
C ASN A 183 -6.69 -17.62 -6.73
N LEU A 184 -5.87 -16.91 -7.50
CA LEU A 184 -5.95 -16.83 -8.96
C LEU A 184 -4.63 -17.31 -9.54
N TYR A 185 -4.70 -18.17 -10.56
CA TYR A 185 -3.52 -18.68 -11.26
C TYR A 185 -3.64 -18.52 -12.76
N SER A 186 -2.50 -18.28 -13.42
CA SER A 186 -2.39 -18.52 -14.86
C SER A 186 -2.65 -19.99 -15.14
N VAL A 187 -3.14 -20.30 -16.34
CA VAL A 187 -3.45 -21.67 -16.73
C VAL A 187 -2.41 -22.16 -17.73
N LYS A 188 -1.89 -23.37 -17.50
CA LYS A 188 -1.00 -24.07 -18.42
C LYS A 188 -1.49 -25.51 -18.56
N ALA A 189 -1.77 -25.94 -19.79
CA ALA A 189 -2.33 -27.27 -20.08
C ALA A 189 -3.61 -27.59 -19.27
N GLY A 190 -4.48 -26.60 -19.05
CA GLY A 190 -5.74 -26.75 -18.31
C GLY A 190 -5.61 -26.79 -16.79
N LEU A 191 -4.39 -26.65 -16.23
CA LEU A 191 -4.13 -26.68 -14.79
C LEU A 191 -3.57 -25.33 -14.29
N PRO A 192 -3.72 -25.02 -12.99
CA PRO A 192 -3.10 -23.85 -12.38
C PRO A 192 -1.56 -23.92 -12.45
N ASP A 193 -0.93 -22.82 -12.86
CA ASP A 193 0.53 -22.71 -13.06
C ASP A 193 1.15 -21.66 -12.12
N LYS A 194 1.03 -20.37 -12.43
CA LYS A 194 1.66 -19.28 -11.65
C LYS A 194 0.61 -18.44 -10.92
N PRO A 195 0.83 -18.05 -9.65
CA PRO A 195 -0.09 -17.17 -8.94
C PRO A 195 -0.16 -15.79 -9.59
N LEU A 196 -1.36 -15.21 -9.62
CA LEU A 196 -1.65 -13.90 -10.23
C LEU A 196 -2.01 -12.83 -9.19
N LEU A 197 -2.27 -13.22 -7.94
CA LEU A 197 -2.55 -12.27 -6.87
C LEU A 197 -1.24 -11.76 -6.24
N SER A 198 -1.18 -10.46 -6.03
CA SER A 198 -0.11 -9.78 -5.28
C SER A 198 -0.46 -9.61 -3.79
N GLN A 199 -1.74 -9.76 -3.43
CA GLN A 199 -2.26 -9.56 -2.08
C GLN A 199 -3.08 -10.77 -1.62
N ASP A 200 -3.04 -11.06 -0.31
CA ASP A 200 -3.80 -12.13 0.29
C ASP A 200 -5.29 -11.74 0.47
N ILE A 201 -6.19 -12.42 -0.23
CA ILE A 201 -7.63 -12.17 -0.18
C ILE A 201 -8.29 -13.25 0.65
N ARG A 202 -8.72 -12.89 1.87
CA ARG A 202 -9.32 -13.81 2.84
C ARG A 202 -10.71 -13.35 3.25
N PHE A 203 -11.62 -14.30 3.44
CA PHE A 203 -12.99 -14.02 3.84
C PHE A 203 -13.61 -15.20 4.59
N ASP A 204 -14.61 -14.90 5.41
CA ASP A 204 -15.36 -15.88 6.20
C ASP A 204 -16.69 -16.23 5.54
N VAL A 205 -17.07 -17.51 5.62
CA VAL A 205 -18.31 -18.07 5.09
C VAL A 205 -19.09 -18.67 6.24
N THR A 206 -20.20 -18.04 6.58
CA THR A 206 -21.11 -18.47 7.66
C THR A 206 -22.45 -18.96 7.12
N GLN A 207 -22.73 -18.71 5.83
CA GLN A 207 -24.02 -19.04 5.23
C GLN A 207 -24.14 -20.57 5.09
N PRO A 208 -25.25 -21.19 5.50
CA PRO A 208 -25.45 -22.64 5.37
C PRO A 208 -25.62 -23.08 3.91
N ARG A 209 -26.08 -22.18 3.03
CA ARG A 209 -26.26 -22.36 1.58
C ARG A 209 -26.43 -21.01 0.89
N GLY A 210 -26.23 -20.95 -0.42
CA GLY A 210 -26.51 -19.77 -1.24
C GLY A 210 -25.27 -19.11 -1.83
N TRP A 211 -25.47 -17.97 -2.49
CA TRP A 211 -24.39 -17.20 -3.09
C TRP A 211 -23.59 -16.43 -2.05
N VAL A 212 -22.28 -16.51 -2.15
CA VAL A 212 -21.33 -15.69 -1.42
C VAL A 212 -20.62 -14.79 -2.42
N LYS A 213 -20.56 -13.51 -2.08
CA LYS A 213 -19.91 -12.46 -2.87
C LYS A 213 -18.67 -11.97 -2.12
N VAL A 214 -17.55 -11.91 -2.82
CA VAL A 214 -16.27 -11.37 -2.34
C VAL A 214 -15.95 -10.13 -3.17
N ASP A 215 -15.90 -8.97 -2.53
CA ASP A 215 -15.57 -7.70 -3.18
C ASP A 215 -14.07 -7.66 -3.51
N LEU A 216 -13.74 -7.61 -4.80
CA LEU A 216 -12.37 -7.56 -5.28
C LEU A 216 -11.87 -6.14 -5.59
N ARG A 217 -12.76 -5.14 -5.55
CA ARG A 217 -12.43 -3.74 -5.83
C ARG A 217 -11.29 -3.20 -4.96
N PRO A 218 -11.23 -3.48 -3.63
CA PRO A 218 -10.13 -3.00 -2.80
C PRO A 218 -8.76 -3.56 -3.20
N TYR A 219 -8.72 -4.67 -3.92
CA TYR A 219 -7.51 -5.38 -4.29
C TYR A 219 -7.00 -5.03 -5.70
N HIS A 220 -7.77 -4.27 -6.49
CA HIS A 220 -7.41 -3.81 -7.84
C HIS A 220 -6.84 -4.92 -8.74
N VAL A 221 -7.50 -6.09 -8.75
CA VAL A 221 -6.99 -7.27 -9.48
C VAL A 221 -7.20 -7.09 -10.99
N TYR A 222 -6.15 -6.61 -11.66
CA TYR A 222 -6.11 -6.46 -13.11
C TYR A 222 -5.44 -7.66 -13.78
N LEU A 223 -6.17 -8.35 -14.65
CA LEU A 223 -5.65 -9.48 -15.42
C LEU A 223 -5.33 -9.01 -16.84
N GLN A 224 -4.05 -9.13 -17.23
CA GLN A 224 -3.55 -8.74 -18.54
C GLN A 224 -2.85 -9.92 -19.24
N GLY A 225 -3.18 -10.14 -20.51
CA GLY A 225 -2.54 -11.17 -21.34
C GLY A 225 -3.03 -12.60 -21.07
N HIS A 226 -4.10 -12.77 -20.29
CA HIS A 226 -4.66 -14.08 -19.94
C HIS A 226 -6.03 -14.28 -20.59
N LYS A 227 -6.22 -15.38 -21.32
CA LYS A 227 -7.51 -15.76 -21.93
C LYS A 227 -8.40 -16.58 -21.00
N GLU A 228 -7.80 -17.09 -19.93
CA GLU A 228 -8.44 -17.92 -18.93
C GLU A 228 -7.65 -17.79 -17.62
N VAL A 229 -8.35 -17.99 -16.51
CA VAL A 229 -7.78 -17.95 -15.16
C VAL A 229 -8.32 -19.12 -14.36
N ALA A 230 -7.46 -19.79 -13.60
CA ALA A 230 -7.92 -20.75 -12.61
C ALA A 230 -8.26 -20.00 -11.32
N VAL A 231 -9.50 -20.16 -10.86
CA VAL A 231 -10.05 -19.51 -9.66
C VAL A 231 -10.30 -20.57 -8.60
N THR A 232 -9.66 -20.47 -7.45
CA THR A 232 -9.66 -21.52 -6.42
C THR A 232 -9.86 -20.95 -5.02
N LEU A 233 -10.44 -21.78 -4.16
CA LEU A 233 -10.64 -21.54 -2.73
C LEU A 233 -9.74 -22.45 -1.92
N GLN A 234 -8.85 -21.87 -1.12
CA GLN A 234 -8.01 -22.59 -0.17
C GLN A 234 -8.58 -22.48 1.25
N TRP A 235 -8.75 -23.61 1.91
CA TRP A 235 -9.24 -23.70 3.29
C TRP A 235 -8.17 -23.25 4.29
N LEU A 236 -8.48 -22.25 5.11
CA LEU A 236 -7.52 -21.71 6.10
C LEU A 236 -7.87 -22.05 7.55
N GLN A 237 -9.16 -22.05 7.89
CA GLN A 237 -9.63 -22.27 9.26
C GLN A 237 -11.12 -22.60 9.23
N SER A 238 -11.61 -23.35 10.22
CA SER A 238 -13.05 -23.55 10.40
C SER A 238 -13.43 -23.74 11.86
N GLU A 239 -14.66 -23.34 12.20
CA GLU A 239 -15.29 -23.57 13.49
C GLU A 239 -16.44 -24.57 13.31
N ALA A 240 -16.36 -25.73 13.96
CA ALA A 240 -17.38 -26.77 13.83
C ALA A 240 -18.69 -26.37 14.52
N ALA A 241 -19.83 -26.74 13.93
CA ALA A 241 -21.11 -26.67 14.63
C ALA A 241 -21.28 -27.90 15.54
N GLU A 242 -21.77 -27.69 16.76
CA GLU A 242 -21.96 -28.76 17.75
C GLU A 242 -22.92 -29.84 17.22
N GLY A 243 -22.54 -31.12 17.36
CA GLY A 243 -23.34 -32.26 16.88
C GLY A 243 -23.42 -32.43 15.35
N SER A 244 -22.73 -31.61 14.56
CA SER A 244 -22.79 -31.62 13.10
C SER A 244 -21.68 -32.46 12.46
N GLN A 245 -22.01 -33.16 11.36
CA GLN A 245 -20.98 -33.73 10.49
C GLN A 245 -20.22 -32.59 9.80
N LYS A 246 -18.90 -32.50 10.01
CA LYS A 246 -18.04 -31.49 9.39
C LYS A 246 -18.04 -31.65 7.86
N ALA A 247 -18.79 -30.79 7.18
CA ALA A 247 -18.95 -30.87 5.73
C ALA A 247 -19.16 -29.48 5.11
N PHE A 248 -18.48 -29.24 3.99
CA PHE A 248 -18.67 -28.06 3.17
C PHE A 248 -18.53 -28.41 1.69
N GLY A 249 -19.46 -27.90 0.90
CA GLY A 249 -19.51 -28.17 -0.53
C GLY A 249 -19.94 -26.93 -1.30
N VAL A 250 -19.36 -26.78 -2.48
CA VAL A 250 -19.76 -25.78 -3.46
C VAL A 250 -20.54 -26.45 -4.58
N SER A 251 -21.48 -25.73 -5.19
CA SER A 251 -22.32 -26.31 -6.24
C SER A 251 -21.52 -26.55 -7.50
N ALA A 252 -21.66 -27.76 -8.06
CA ALA A 252 -21.04 -28.14 -9.31
C ALA A 252 -22.02 -28.87 -10.23
N VAL A 253 -21.74 -28.84 -11.52
CA VAL A 253 -22.45 -29.63 -12.53
C VAL A 253 -21.45 -30.33 -13.45
N PRO A 254 -21.79 -31.51 -13.98
CA PRO A 254 -21.02 -32.08 -15.08
C PRO A 254 -21.19 -31.19 -16.33
N MET A 255 -20.09 -30.58 -16.80
CA MET A 255 -20.07 -29.76 -18.01
C MET A 255 -18.90 -30.18 -18.91
N PRO A 256 -19.14 -30.60 -20.16
CA PRO A 256 -18.07 -30.89 -21.11
C PRO A 256 -17.13 -29.70 -21.30
N GLY A 257 -15.83 -29.98 -21.44
CA GLY A 257 -14.81 -28.93 -21.61
C GLY A 257 -14.38 -28.21 -20.33
N HIS A 258 -15.05 -28.45 -19.20
CA HIS A 258 -14.70 -27.87 -17.91
C HIS A 258 -14.26 -28.95 -16.90
N SER A 259 -13.45 -28.53 -15.94
CA SER A 259 -13.01 -29.38 -14.83
C SER A 259 -13.17 -28.75 -13.45
N VAL A 260 -13.35 -29.62 -12.47
CA VAL A 260 -13.11 -29.31 -11.05
C VAL A 260 -11.66 -29.64 -10.74
N LEU A 261 -10.93 -28.64 -10.26
CA LEU A 261 -9.53 -28.72 -9.89
C LEU A 261 -9.44 -28.88 -8.37
N THR A 262 -8.60 -29.80 -7.88
CA THR A 262 -8.38 -30.00 -6.45
C THR A 262 -6.93 -30.29 -6.12
N ARG A 263 -6.47 -29.88 -4.94
CA ARG A 263 -5.23 -30.40 -4.34
C ARG A 263 -5.41 -30.50 -2.84
N ASN A 264 -4.84 -31.54 -2.23
CA ASN A 264 -5.03 -31.81 -0.81
C ASN A 264 -4.26 -30.83 0.08
N LYS A 265 -3.09 -30.38 -0.37
CA LYS A 265 -2.23 -29.41 0.32
C LYS A 265 -1.59 -28.47 -0.70
N SER A 266 -1.08 -27.33 -0.23
CA SER A 266 -0.48 -26.27 -1.05
C SER A 266 0.68 -26.74 -1.95
N GLN A 267 1.41 -27.79 -1.54
CA GLN A 267 2.54 -28.37 -2.28
C GLN A 267 2.18 -29.67 -3.02
N ALA A 268 0.94 -30.15 -2.91
CA ALA A 268 0.48 -31.35 -3.59
C ALA A 268 0.21 -31.06 -5.08
N GLN A 269 0.34 -32.09 -5.92
CA GLN A 269 -0.03 -32.01 -7.33
C GLN A 269 -1.54 -31.75 -7.49
N TRP A 270 -1.89 -30.98 -8.52
CA TRP A 270 -3.28 -30.77 -8.92
C TRP A 270 -3.91 -32.06 -9.46
N LYS A 271 -5.12 -32.34 -9.01
CA LYS A 271 -6.00 -33.37 -9.53
C LYS A 271 -7.16 -32.72 -10.26
N GLU A 272 -7.45 -33.24 -11.46
CA GLU A 272 -8.52 -32.77 -12.31
C GLU A 272 -9.66 -33.79 -12.35
N THR A 273 -10.90 -33.32 -12.21
CA THR A 273 -12.10 -34.15 -12.40
C THR A 273 -12.93 -33.58 -13.54
N LYS A 274 -13.14 -34.39 -14.60
CA LYS A 274 -13.91 -34.06 -15.80
C LYS A 274 -15.02 -35.10 -16.03
N PRO A 275 -16.20 -34.69 -16.52
CA PRO A 275 -16.65 -33.30 -16.71
C PRO A 275 -17.06 -32.66 -15.37
N GLY A 276 -16.78 -31.37 -15.18
CA GLY A 276 -17.17 -30.69 -13.94
C GLY A 276 -16.98 -29.19 -14.01
N TYR A 277 -17.97 -28.41 -13.59
CA TYR A 277 -17.86 -26.96 -13.53
C TYR A 277 -18.47 -26.42 -12.25
N LEU A 278 -17.64 -25.71 -11.47
CA LEU A 278 -18.10 -25.06 -10.25
C LEU A 278 -18.99 -23.87 -10.59
N SER A 279 -19.95 -23.59 -9.72
CA SER A 279 -20.82 -22.41 -9.79
C SER A 279 -20.06 -21.19 -9.28
N PHE A 280 -18.95 -20.88 -9.95
CA PHE A 280 -18.05 -19.76 -9.70
C PHE A 280 -18.22 -18.77 -10.85
N TYR A 281 -18.29 -17.47 -10.54
CA TYR A 281 -18.21 -16.43 -11.55
C TYR A 281 -17.50 -15.18 -11.04
N LEU A 282 -16.90 -14.46 -11.97
CA LEU A 282 -16.26 -13.17 -11.78
C LEU A 282 -17.12 -12.09 -12.43
N THR A 283 -17.29 -10.95 -11.77
CA THR A 283 -17.72 -9.71 -12.41
C THR A 283 -16.48 -8.88 -12.73
N ALA A 284 -16.42 -8.27 -13.89
CA ALA A 284 -15.25 -7.52 -14.30
C ALA A 284 -15.57 -6.45 -15.35
N ASP A 285 -14.76 -5.39 -15.34
CA ASP A 285 -14.73 -4.40 -16.41
C ASP A 285 -13.78 -4.89 -17.51
N SER A 286 -14.31 -5.08 -18.73
CA SER A 286 -13.55 -5.57 -19.89
C SER A 286 -13.16 -4.44 -20.85
N TYR A 287 -11.93 -4.50 -21.37
CA TYR A 287 -11.29 -3.43 -22.13
C TYR A 287 -10.98 -3.75 -23.62
N ARG A 288 -11.66 -4.73 -24.25
CA ARG A 288 -11.37 -5.09 -25.66
C ARG A 288 -11.48 -3.89 -26.64
N GLY A 289 -10.36 -3.49 -27.26
CA GLY A 289 -10.35 -2.91 -28.63
C GLY A 289 -9.82 -1.47 -28.85
N GLY A 290 -8.60 -1.11 -28.45
CA GLY A 290 -7.96 0.16 -28.84
C GLY A 290 -6.46 0.05 -29.17
N LYS A 291 -5.99 0.73 -30.23
CA LYS A 291 -4.54 0.86 -30.55
C LYS A 291 -3.81 1.63 -29.44
N GLN A 292 -2.58 1.21 -29.14
CA GLN A 292 -1.69 1.85 -28.15
C GLN A 292 -1.50 3.35 -28.44
N SER A 293 -1.83 4.21 -27.48
CA SER A 293 -1.40 5.61 -27.44
C SER A 293 -0.75 5.92 -26.08
N ALA A 294 0.10 6.94 -26.08
CA ALA A 294 1.00 7.34 -24.99
C ALA A 294 0.32 7.59 -23.62
N GLN A 295 1.13 7.42 -22.57
CA GLN A 295 0.78 7.42 -21.14
C GLN A 295 0.07 8.70 -20.64
N PRO A 296 -1.03 8.55 -19.88
CA PRO A 296 -1.51 9.51 -18.88
C PRO A 296 -1.25 9.02 -17.43
N PRO A 297 -1.41 9.89 -16.41
CA PRO A 297 -0.70 9.78 -15.13
C PRO A 297 -1.33 8.81 -14.12
N LEU A 298 -0.51 8.45 -13.12
CA LEU A 298 -0.74 7.57 -11.98
C LEU A 298 -1.96 7.96 -11.13
N VAL A 299 -2.69 6.97 -10.60
CA VAL A 299 -3.69 7.14 -9.55
C VAL A 299 -3.35 6.20 -8.39
N GLU A 300 -3.13 6.75 -7.21
CA GLU A 300 -2.72 6.03 -5.98
C GLU A 300 -3.90 5.31 -5.31
N ALA A 301 -3.65 4.10 -4.79
CA ALA A 301 -4.49 3.43 -3.82
C ALA A 301 -3.92 3.64 -2.41
N PRO A 302 -4.75 3.82 -1.36
CA PRO A 302 -4.25 4.15 -0.03
C PRO A 302 -3.53 2.94 0.61
N LEU A 303 -2.35 3.19 1.16
CA LEU A 303 -1.55 2.21 1.90
C LEU A 303 -2.20 1.82 3.23
N PRO A 304 -2.02 0.58 3.72
CA PRO A 304 -2.34 0.21 5.09
C PRO A 304 -1.65 1.14 6.10
N ASP A 305 -2.30 1.43 7.23
CA ASP A 305 -1.80 2.41 8.24
C ASP A 305 -0.38 2.12 8.74
N SER A 306 0.07 0.86 8.71
CA SER A 306 1.42 0.41 9.09
C SER A 306 2.48 0.60 8.01
N LEU A 307 2.08 0.89 6.78
CA LEU A 307 2.92 1.01 5.59
C LEU A 307 2.79 2.38 4.92
N ARG A 308 2.00 3.30 5.50
CA ARG A 308 1.83 4.66 4.96
C ARG A 308 3.14 5.42 4.87
N TYR A 309 4.17 5.12 5.67
CA TYR A 309 5.49 5.75 5.51
C TYR A 309 6.18 5.37 4.22
N LEU A 310 5.86 4.21 3.64
CA LEU A 310 6.48 3.77 2.38
C LEU A 310 6.10 4.72 1.24
N ARG A 311 4.94 5.39 1.25
CA ARG A 311 4.65 6.46 0.27
C ARG A 311 5.69 7.56 0.29
N TYR A 312 6.38 7.81 1.40
CA TYR A 312 7.41 8.87 1.50
C TYR A 312 8.81 8.37 1.19
N LEU A 313 9.01 7.05 1.23
CA LEU A 313 10.26 6.40 0.81
C LEU A 313 10.24 6.05 -0.69
N THR A 314 9.05 5.79 -1.25
CA THR A 314 8.83 5.45 -2.66
C THR A 314 8.18 6.54 -3.48
N ALA A 315 7.69 7.64 -2.89
CA ALA A 315 7.42 8.86 -3.64
C ALA A 315 8.74 9.27 -4.26
N THR A 316 8.93 8.88 -5.51
CA THR A 316 9.88 9.52 -6.39
C THR A 316 9.55 11.00 -6.31
N VAL A 317 10.37 11.77 -5.58
CA VAL A 317 10.42 13.22 -5.74
C VAL A 317 10.44 13.43 -7.26
N PRO A 318 9.45 14.09 -7.85
CA PRO A 318 9.41 14.27 -9.28
C PRO A 318 10.77 14.78 -9.74
N GLN A 319 11.41 14.04 -10.64
CA GLN A 319 12.76 14.39 -11.06
C GLN A 319 12.66 15.76 -11.77
N LEU A 320 13.19 16.80 -11.13
CA LEU A 320 13.16 18.15 -11.68
C LEU A 320 14.01 18.16 -12.95
N THR A 321 13.37 18.31 -14.11
CA THR A 321 14.06 18.51 -15.38
C THR A 321 14.59 19.93 -15.53
N ASN A 322 14.00 20.88 -14.79
CA ASN A 322 14.29 22.31 -14.70
C ASN A 322 14.80 22.93 -16.02
N PRO A 323 14.08 22.78 -17.14
CA PRO A 323 14.58 23.16 -18.46
C PRO A 323 14.78 24.67 -18.63
N GLN A 324 14.20 25.48 -17.75
CA GLN A 324 14.31 26.94 -17.74
C GLN A 324 15.37 27.45 -16.74
N HIS A 325 16.09 26.54 -16.07
CA HIS A 325 17.15 26.85 -15.10
C HIS A 325 16.69 27.79 -13.96
N TYR A 326 15.47 27.58 -13.45
CA TYR A 326 14.97 28.30 -12.29
C TYR A 326 15.85 28.01 -11.06
N GLY A 327 16.20 29.04 -10.30
CA GLY A 327 17.16 28.95 -9.21
C GLY A 327 18.63 29.01 -9.66
N GLU A 328 18.91 29.09 -10.96
CA GLU A 328 20.28 29.18 -11.50
C GLU A 328 20.38 30.27 -12.59
N ASN A 329 19.39 31.15 -12.69
CA ASN A 329 19.28 32.11 -13.77
C ASN A 329 19.96 33.43 -13.41
N ALA A 330 21.22 33.58 -13.81
CA ALA A 330 22.01 34.78 -13.54
C ALA A 330 21.41 36.09 -14.13
N ALA A 331 20.53 36.01 -15.13
CA ALA A 331 19.96 37.20 -15.77
C ALA A 331 18.85 37.87 -14.93
N VAL A 332 18.17 37.10 -14.07
CA VAL A 332 17.05 37.56 -13.24
C VAL A 332 17.25 37.24 -11.75
N GLY A 333 18.33 36.53 -11.42
CA GLY A 333 18.73 36.18 -10.08
C GLY A 333 19.43 37.32 -9.37
N HIS A 334 19.01 37.58 -8.14
CA HIS A 334 19.50 38.65 -7.31
C HIS A 334 19.73 38.15 -5.89
N TYR A 335 20.51 38.90 -5.12
CA TYR A 335 20.72 38.64 -3.70
C TYR A 335 20.33 39.84 -2.85
N VAL A 336 19.66 39.59 -1.73
CA VAL A 336 19.40 40.59 -0.69
C VAL A 336 20.12 40.21 0.60
N PRO A 337 20.90 41.12 1.21
CA PRO A 337 21.41 40.91 2.54
C PRO A 337 20.26 41.03 3.56
N VAL A 338 20.14 40.04 4.43
CA VAL A 338 19.25 40.07 5.60
C VAL A 338 20.08 39.81 6.85
N LYS A 339 19.51 39.99 8.05
CA LYS A 339 20.26 39.81 9.30
C LYS A 339 20.88 38.41 9.42
N GLY A 340 22.20 38.34 9.24
CA GLY A 340 22.98 37.10 9.36
C GLY A 340 22.81 36.11 8.21
N ALA A 341 22.22 36.53 7.08
CA ALA A 341 22.08 35.68 5.89
C ALA A 341 22.09 36.52 4.61
N LYS A 342 22.21 35.85 3.47
CA LYS A 342 22.10 36.46 2.14
C LYS A 342 21.13 35.64 1.32
N LEU A 343 19.93 36.18 1.08
CA LEU A 343 18.89 35.47 0.35
C LEU A 343 19.06 35.65 -1.15
N TYR A 344 18.97 34.55 -1.89
CA TYR A 344 18.83 34.52 -3.33
C TYR A 344 17.35 34.53 -3.72
N TYR A 345 17.01 35.30 -4.74
CA TYR A 345 15.67 35.33 -5.32
C TYR A 345 15.72 35.64 -6.81
N GLU A 346 14.69 35.22 -7.54
CA GLU A 346 14.50 35.51 -8.95
C GLU A 346 13.17 36.24 -9.16
N ARG A 347 13.10 37.11 -10.19
CA ARG A 347 11.89 37.82 -10.60
C ARG A 347 11.45 37.43 -12.00
N TYR A 348 10.16 37.18 -12.18
CA TYR A 348 9.56 36.83 -13.46
C TYR A 348 8.24 37.54 -13.67
N GLY A 349 7.93 37.91 -14.92
CA GLY A 349 6.64 38.51 -15.25
C GLY A 349 6.51 39.97 -14.82
N HIS A 350 5.27 40.44 -14.73
CA HIS A 350 4.90 41.80 -14.37
C HIS A 350 3.47 41.81 -13.77
N GLY A 351 3.12 42.84 -13.01
CA GLY A 351 1.80 42.99 -12.40
C GLY A 351 1.86 43.08 -10.88
N GLU A 352 0.82 42.59 -10.20
CA GLU A 352 0.84 42.55 -8.73
C GLU A 352 1.92 41.55 -8.23
N PRO A 353 2.62 41.87 -7.12
CA PRO A 353 3.70 41.03 -6.62
C PRO A 353 3.17 39.73 -5.99
N LEU A 354 3.75 38.60 -6.39
CA LEU A 354 3.44 37.25 -5.94
C LEU A 354 4.70 36.54 -5.47
N LEU A 355 4.81 36.34 -4.16
CA LEU A 355 5.91 35.65 -3.50
C LEU A 355 5.72 34.12 -3.55
N LEU A 356 6.73 33.37 -3.97
CA LEU A 356 6.76 31.91 -3.92
C LEU A 356 7.79 31.42 -2.90
N LEU A 357 7.35 30.55 -1.98
CA LEU A 357 8.17 29.98 -0.91
C LEU A 357 8.16 28.45 -0.99
N HIS A 358 9.33 27.84 -1.22
CA HIS A 358 9.50 26.41 -1.47
C HIS A 358 9.50 25.58 -0.17
N GLY A 359 9.48 24.25 -0.30
CA GLY A 359 9.51 23.31 0.83
C GLY A 359 10.92 23.05 1.38
N ASN A 360 11.00 22.30 2.49
CA ASN A 360 12.28 21.99 3.12
C ASN A 360 13.19 21.20 2.18
N SER A 361 14.50 21.47 2.23
CA SER A 361 15.51 20.80 1.39
C SER A 361 15.27 20.95 -0.13
N GLN A 362 14.47 21.93 -0.54
CA GLN A 362 14.25 22.32 -1.94
C GLN A 362 14.93 23.66 -2.27
N SER A 363 14.60 24.22 -3.44
CA SER A 363 15.00 25.54 -3.94
C SER A 363 13.89 26.12 -4.82
N ILE A 364 14.11 27.30 -5.40
CA ILE A 364 13.25 27.93 -6.42
C ILE A 364 12.87 26.95 -7.54
N ALA A 365 13.77 26.04 -7.93
CA ALA A 365 13.54 25.04 -8.97
C ALA A 365 12.31 24.14 -8.71
N ALA A 366 11.89 24.01 -7.45
CA ALA A 366 10.70 23.25 -7.09
C ALA A 366 9.42 23.80 -7.73
N PHE A 367 9.40 25.09 -8.07
CA PHE A 367 8.29 25.78 -8.73
C PHE A 367 8.42 25.85 -10.26
N GLN A 368 9.22 24.97 -10.88
CA GLN A 368 9.41 24.96 -12.35
C GLN A 368 8.09 24.92 -13.14
N GLU A 369 7.05 24.27 -12.60
CA GLU A 369 5.73 24.14 -13.22
C GLU A 369 4.81 25.34 -12.90
N GLN A 370 5.17 26.18 -11.92
CA GLN A 370 4.37 27.31 -11.44
C GLN A 370 4.85 28.63 -12.02
N ILE A 371 6.17 28.89 -11.99
CA ILE A 371 6.74 30.22 -12.29
C ILE A 371 6.28 30.72 -13.66
N GLY A 372 6.44 29.91 -14.71
CA GLY A 372 6.06 30.31 -16.07
C GLY A 372 4.57 30.57 -16.27
N GLU A 373 3.70 29.86 -15.56
CA GLU A 373 2.24 30.06 -15.65
C GLU A 373 1.80 31.30 -14.87
N LEU A 374 2.29 31.47 -13.64
CA LEU A 374 1.93 32.58 -12.77
C LEU A 374 2.51 33.92 -13.26
N ALA A 375 3.70 33.91 -13.86
CA ALA A 375 4.36 35.09 -14.41
C ALA A 375 3.62 35.73 -15.60
N LYS A 376 2.61 35.06 -16.17
CA LYS A 376 1.71 35.65 -17.18
C LYS A 376 0.77 36.71 -16.60
N HIS A 377 0.53 36.66 -15.29
CA HIS A 377 -0.47 37.48 -14.59
C HIS A 377 0.12 38.32 -13.46
N TYR A 378 1.25 37.89 -12.89
CA TYR A 378 1.85 38.47 -11.70
C TYR A 378 3.34 38.75 -11.91
N GLU A 379 3.86 39.66 -11.10
CA GLU A 379 5.29 39.72 -10.85
C GLU A 379 5.66 38.64 -9.82
N VAL A 380 6.15 37.51 -10.31
CA VAL A 380 6.56 36.37 -9.49
C VAL A 380 7.93 36.64 -8.88
N ILE A 381 8.01 36.56 -7.56
CA ILE A 381 9.24 36.67 -6.77
C ILE A 381 9.47 35.31 -6.11
N ALA A 382 10.33 34.49 -6.69
CA ALA A 382 10.66 33.17 -6.16
C ALA A 382 11.93 33.25 -5.32
N VAL A 383 11.90 32.73 -4.10
CA VAL A 383 12.97 32.94 -3.11
C VAL A 383 13.52 31.60 -2.65
N ASP A 384 14.85 31.47 -2.65
CA ASP A 384 15.51 30.43 -1.88
C ASP A 384 15.51 30.88 -0.42
N THR A 385 14.83 30.14 0.46
CA THR A 385 14.82 30.49 1.89
C THR A 385 16.20 30.29 2.52
N ARG A 386 16.45 30.93 3.67
CA ARG A 386 17.73 30.80 4.39
C ARG A 386 18.13 29.33 4.50
N ALA A 387 19.41 29.04 4.26
CA ALA A 387 20.00 27.71 4.29
C ALA A 387 19.45 26.73 3.23
N HIS A 388 18.88 27.24 2.13
CA HIS A 388 18.42 26.45 0.99
C HIS A 388 18.89 27.05 -0.34
N GLY A 389 18.92 26.22 -1.39
CA GLY A 389 19.33 26.63 -2.74
C GLY A 389 20.62 27.45 -2.72
N ASN A 390 20.58 28.65 -3.31
CA ASN A 390 21.71 29.58 -3.37
C ASN A 390 21.78 30.54 -2.18
N SER A 391 20.79 30.53 -1.30
CA SER A 391 20.77 31.37 -0.11
C SER A 391 21.78 30.92 0.92
N GLN A 392 22.54 31.88 1.44
CA GLN A 392 23.59 31.63 2.42
C GLN A 392 23.10 31.99 3.81
N ASP A 393 23.31 31.09 4.77
CA ASP A 393 23.17 31.41 6.18
C ASP A 393 24.56 31.61 6.78
N LEU A 394 24.81 32.79 7.33
CA LEU A 394 26.09 33.16 7.93
C LEU A 394 26.09 32.91 9.45
N THR A 395 25.07 32.20 9.94
CA THR A 395 24.90 31.82 11.35
C THR A 395 24.95 30.30 11.53
N SER A 396 25.11 29.86 12.78
CA SER A 396 25.03 28.45 13.20
C SER A 396 23.84 28.16 14.11
N GLY A 397 22.95 29.14 14.30
CA GLY A 397 21.83 29.06 15.24
C GLY A 397 20.73 28.08 14.81
N ALA A 398 19.72 27.89 15.66
CA ALA A 398 18.53 27.14 15.26
C ALA A 398 17.79 27.88 14.12
N LEU A 399 17.26 27.13 13.16
CA LEU A 399 16.34 27.65 12.15
C LEU A 399 14.92 27.59 12.73
N THR A 400 14.13 28.64 12.51
CA THR A 400 12.71 28.69 12.90
C THR A 400 11.90 29.37 11.81
N TYR A 401 10.60 29.11 11.75
CA TYR A 401 9.73 29.80 10.79
C TYR A 401 9.52 31.28 11.14
N ASP A 402 9.73 31.67 12.40
CA ASP A 402 9.79 33.09 12.81
C ASP A 402 10.99 33.80 12.19
N LEU A 403 12.16 33.14 12.19
CA LEU A 403 13.35 33.64 11.52
C LEU A 403 13.12 33.79 10.02
N PHE A 404 12.50 32.78 9.39
CA PHE A 404 12.21 32.83 7.95
C PHE A 404 11.19 33.93 7.62
N ALA A 405 10.15 34.13 8.44
CA ALA A 405 9.20 35.23 8.26
C ALA A 405 9.89 36.60 8.36
N GLU A 406 10.82 36.78 9.30
CA GLU A 406 11.60 38.01 9.44
C GLU A 406 12.56 38.23 8.26
N ASP A 407 13.16 37.17 7.72
CA ASP A 407 14.00 37.27 6.53
C ASP A 407 13.17 37.70 5.30
N ILE A 408 11.97 37.13 5.13
CA ILE A 408 11.06 37.50 4.05
C ILE A 408 10.57 38.94 4.22
N ARG A 409 10.26 39.39 5.43
CA ARG A 409 9.91 40.80 5.68
C ARG A 409 11.04 41.75 5.26
N GLN A 410 12.29 41.45 5.61
CA GLN A 410 13.46 42.24 5.18
C GLN A 410 13.66 42.24 3.66
N LEU A 411 13.40 41.10 3.00
CA LEU A 411 13.38 41.02 1.54
C LEU A 411 12.31 41.96 0.96
N LEU A 412 11.07 41.89 1.45
CA LEU A 412 9.97 42.74 0.97
C LEU A 412 10.26 44.23 1.17
N ASP A 413 10.83 44.61 2.31
CA ASP A 413 11.28 45.99 2.56
C ASP A 413 12.33 46.46 1.56
N SER A 414 13.33 45.61 1.28
CA SER A 414 14.42 45.90 0.35
C SER A 414 13.93 46.07 -1.08
N LEU A 415 12.86 45.35 -1.43
CA LEU A 415 12.18 45.46 -2.72
C LEU A 415 11.11 46.56 -2.76
N HIS A 416 10.90 47.26 -1.64
CA HIS A 416 9.86 48.28 -1.46
C HIS A 416 8.44 47.76 -1.70
N LEU A 417 8.21 46.49 -1.40
CA LEU A 417 6.91 45.82 -1.56
C LEU A 417 6.14 45.86 -0.25
N ARG A 418 5.10 46.69 -0.22
CA ARG A 418 4.27 46.87 1.00
C ARG A 418 3.07 45.96 1.09
N LYS A 419 2.73 45.25 0.01
CA LYS A 419 1.63 44.29 -0.02
C LYS A 419 1.86 43.27 -1.13
N VAL A 420 1.83 41.98 -0.80
CA VAL A 420 2.09 40.88 -1.74
C VAL A 420 1.09 39.74 -1.58
N HIS A 421 0.87 39.01 -2.66
CA HIS A 421 0.32 37.66 -2.57
C HIS A 421 1.43 36.68 -2.20
N VAL A 422 1.09 35.60 -1.49
CA VAL A 422 2.05 34.57 -1.10
C VAL A 422 1.51 33.20 -1.47
N VAL A 423 2.33 32.38 -2.13
CA VAL A 423 2.10 30.94 -2.31
C VAL A 423 3.24 30.21 -1.61
N GLY A 424 2.91 29.54 -0.52
CA GLY A 424 3.87 28.76 0.26
C GLY A 424 3.59 27.28 0.19
N TRP A 425 4.61 26.48 -0.10
CA TRP A 425 4.54 25.02 -0.14
C TRP A 425 5.36 24.40 1.00
N SER A 426 4.73 23.55 1.82
CA SER A 426 5.34 22.83 2.93
C SER A 426 5.96 23.80 3.95
N ASP A 427 7.27 23.78 4.17
CA ASP A 427 8.01 24.81 4.92
C ASP A 427 7.70 26.24 4.47
N GLY A 428 7.54 26.46 3.17
CA GLY A 428 7.14 27.75 2.63
C GLY A 428 5.73 28.13 3.05
N GLY A 429 4.82 27.16 3.22
CA GLY A 429 3.49 27.37 3.78
C GLY A 429 3.53 27.73 5.26
N ASN A 430 4.37 27.05 6.04
CA ASN A 430 4.60 27.36 7.46
C ASN A 430 5.20 28.77 7.63
N THR A 431 6.15 29.13 6.77
CA THR A 431 6.74 30.47 6.69
C THR A 431 5.70 31.53 6.31
N ALA A 432 4.84 31.23 5.32
CA ALA A 432 3.77 32.13 4.89
C ALA A 432 2.74 32.38 6.02
N LEU A 433 2.40 31.36 6.81
CA LEU A 433 1.56 31.50 8.00
C LEU A 433 2.20 32.43 9.03
N LYS A 434 3.48 32.21 9.37
CA LYS A 434 4.21 33.06 10.33
C LYS A 434 4.32 34.50 9.84
N LEU A 435 4.66 34.70 8.57
CA LEU A 435 4.70 36.01 7.93
C LEU A 435 3.34 36.72 8.02
N ALA A 436 2.24 36.02 7.73
CA ALA A 436 0.92 36.62 7.77
C ALA A 436 0.42 36.93 9.19
N LEU A 437 0.81 36.13 10.18
CA LEU A 437 0.49 36.37 11.59
C LEU A 437 1.28 37.54 12.17
N GLN A 438 2.58 37.64 11.85
CA GLN A 438 3.48 38.66 12.42
C GLN A 438 3.41 39.98 11.67
N TYR A 439 3.25 39.92 10.35
CA TYR A 439 3.36 41.06 9.46
C TYR A 439 2.13 41.18 8.53
N PRO A 440 0.90 41.21 9.07
CA PRO A 440 -0.34 41.16 8.28
C PRO A 440 -0.47 42.32 7.28
N ALA A 441 0.18 43.46 7.54
CA ALA A 441 0.18 44.62 6.64
C ALA A 441 0.79 44.33 5.27
N TYR A 442 1.72 43.37 5.18
CA TYR A 442 2.38 42.98 3.94
C TYR A 442 1.57 42.01 3.10
N ILE A 443 0.43 41.50 3.60
CA ILE A 443 -0.26 40.37 2.98
C ILE A 443 -1.53 40.83 2.28
N ASN A 444 -1.66 40.43 1.01
CA ASN A 444 -2.91 40.58 0.25
C ASN A 444 -3.75 39.30 0.30
N ARG A 445 -3.22 38.17 -0.17
CA ARG A 445 -3.84 36.83 -0.06
C ARG A 445 -2.75 35.79 0.13
N VAL A 446 -3.07 34.70 0.82
CA VAL A 446 -2.12 33.60 1.09
C VAL A 446 -2.66 32.29 0.52
N VAL A 447 -1.82 31.55 -0.18
CA VAL A 447 -2.06 30.15 -0.55
C VAL A 447 -1.09 29.29 0.25
N LEU A 448 -1.63 28.30 0.94
CA LEU A 448 -0.89 27.35 1.76
C LEU A 448 -1.04 25.96 1.12
N MET A 449 0.05 25.33 0.71
CA MET A 449 0.06 23.94 0.26
C MET A 449 0.80 23.08 1.26
N GLY A 450 0.13 22.12 1.89
CA GLY A 450 0.77 21.16 2.80
C GLY A 450 1.41 21.79 4.04
N ALA A 451 0.81 22.85 4.62
CA ALA A 451 1.28 23.50 5.84
C ALA A 451 0.80 22.79 7.12
N ASN A 452 1.57 22.89 8.21
CA ASN A 452 1.22 22.38 9.54
C ASN A 452 1.45 23.45 10.62
N LEU A 453 0.89 23.23 11.82
CA LEU A 453 1.02 24.16 12.95
C LEU A 453 2.04 23.68 13.98
N PHE A 454 2.17 22.35 14.11
CA PHE A 454 3.09 21.69 15.01
C PHE A 454 3.53 20.33 14.43
N PRO A 455 4.75 19.84 14.75
CA PRO A 455 5.31 18.63 14.15
C PRO A 455 5.05 17.38 15.00
N THR A 456 3.76 17.10 15.28
CA THR A 456 3.35 15.96 16.11
C THR A 456 2.46 14.99 15.34
N PRO A 457 2.24 13.74 15.82
CA PRO A 457 1.35 12.75 15.19
C PRO A 457 -0.09 13.22 14.94
N GLU A 458 -0.55 14.25 15.66
CA GLU A 458 -1.84 14.87 15.47
C GLU A 458 -1.92 15.65 14.14
N ALA A 459 -0.81 16.26 13.71
CA ALA A 459 -0.72 17.07 12.50
C ALA A 459 -0.09 16.36 11.30
N ILE A 460 0.93 15.55 11.57
CA ILE A 460 1.77 14.92 10.56
C ILE A 460 1.66 13.41 10.69
N GLU A 461 1.69 12.72 9.57
CA GLU A 461 1.66 11.25 9.53
C GLU A 461 2.80 10.66 10.40
N PRO A 462 2.49 9.83 11.42
CA PRO A 462 3.48 9.37 12.41
C PRO A 462 4.67 8.65 11.79
N ASP A 463 4.37 8.01 10.69
CA ASP A 463 5.22 7.25 9.81
C ASP A 463 6.29 8.14 9.13
N PHE A 464 5.91 9.35 8.72
CA PHE A 464 6.84 10.36 8.21
C PHE A 464 7.73 10.94 9.32
N LEU A 465 7.16 11.21 10.50
CA LEU A 465 7.92 11.69 11.65
C LEU A 465 9.03 10.70 12.06
N ARG A 466 8.73 9.40 12.08
CA ARG A 466 9.73 8.35 12.33
C ARG A 466 10.85 8.35 11.29
N LEU A 467 10.53 8.57 10.02
CA LEU A 467 11.53 8.68 8.95
C LEU A 467 12.46 9.86 9.18
N LEU A 468 11.92 11.04 9.49
CA LEU A 468 12.72 12.24 9.79
C LEU A 468 13.63 12.02 11.00
N GLN A 469 13.13 11.39 12.05
CA GLN A 469 13.94 11.03 13.24
C GLN A 469 15.10 10.09 12.90
N ARG A 470 14.87 9.08 12.05
CA ARG A 470 15.93 8.18 11.58
C ARG A 470 16.99 8.92 10.77
N ARG A 471 16.57 9.76 9.81
CA ARG A 471 17.49 10.59 9.01
C ARG A 471 18.33 11.51 9.89
N LEU A 472 17.73 12.10 10.94
CA LEU A 472 18.45 12.92 11.90
C LEU A 472 19.51 12.11 12.65
N GLN A 473 19.16 10.93 13.15
CA GLN A 473 20.09 10.02 13.82
C GLN A 473 21.24 9.57 12.91
N GLU A 474 20.96 9.34 11.62
CA GLU A 474 21.97 8.98 10.62
C GLU A 474 22.91 10.15 10.32
N ALA A 475 22.37 11.36 10.14
CA ALA A 475 23.16 12.57 9.92
C ALA A 475 24.11 12.86 11.09
N HIS A 476 23.73 12.57 12.34
CA HIS A 476 24.63 12.71 13.49
C HIS A 476 25.85 11.77 13.46
N LYS A 477 25.83 10.69 12.67
CA LYS A 477 26.95 9.74 12.57
C LYS A 477 28.03 10.18 11.58
N THR A 478 27.75 11.15 10.70
CA THR A 478 28.65 11.56 9.61
C THR A 478 29.01 13.04 9.75
N PRO A 479 30.12 13.41 10.42
CA PRO A 479 30.47 14.80 10.64
C PRO A 479 30.90 15.51 9.34
N GLY A 480 30.44 16.76 9.14
CA GLY A 480 30.79 17.64 8.01
C GLY A 480 29.84 18.85 7.93
N ASP A 481 30.25 19.92 7.25
CA ASP A 481 29.48 21.18 7.19
C ASP A 481 28.11 21.03 6.50
N GLN A 482 28.07 20.31 5.37
CA GLN A 482 26.81 19.97 4.69
C GLN A 482 25.89 19.16 5.62
N THR A 483 26.46 18.24 6.41
CA THR A 483 25.68 17.47 7.39
C THR A 483 25.19 18.36 8.53
N ALA A 484 25.97 19.35 8.98
CA ALA A 484 25.55 20.28 10.02
C ALA A 484 24.33 21.12 9.58
N GLN A 485 24.32 21.59 8.33
CA GLN A 485 23.16 22.27 7.74
C GLN A 485 21.96 21.32 7.61
N GLN A 486 22.16 20.10 7.10
CA GLN A 486 21.11 19.10 6.99
C GLN A 486 20.49 18.76 8.36
N VAL A 487 21.30 18.64 9.40
CA VAL A 487 20.83 18.43 10.79
C VAL A 487 19.95 19.59 11.26
N ARG A 488 20.29 20.84 10.94
CA ARG A 488 19.47 22.02 11.29
C ARG A 488 18.12 22.01 10.57
N LEU A 489 18.10 21.63 9.29
CA LEU A 489 16.87 21.50 8.50
C LEU A 489 15.97 20.37 9.00
N LEU A 490 16.55 19.21 9.35
CA LEU A 490 15.79 18.11 9.95
C LEU A 490 15.24 18.47 11.33
N ARG A 491 15.99 19.24 12.13
CA ARG A 491 15.50 19.77 13.41
C ARG A 491 14.35 20.74 13.23
N LEU A 492 14.42 21.64 12.24
CA LEU A 492 13.31 22.54 11.90
C LEU A 492 12.02 21.73 11.68
N LEU A 493 12.05 20.71 10.81
CA LEU A 493 10.87 19.87 10.53
C LEU A 493 10.34 19.09 11.76
N LEU A 494 11.20 18.77 12.72
CA LEU A 494 10.85 17.95 13.89
C LEU A 494 10.47 18.78 15.12
N GLN A 495 10.79 20.08 15.14
CA GLN A 495 10.65 20.94 16.33
C GLN A 495 9.79 22.18 16.06
N GLU A 496 9.64 22.58 14.81
CA GLU A 496 8.87 23.75 14.39
C GLU A 496 7.77 23.34 13.38
N PRO A 497 6.72 24.15 13.18
CA PRO A 497 6.36 25.31 14.00
C PRO A 497 5.81 24.88 15.36
N GLN A 498 5.54 25.83 16.25
CA GLN A 498 4.79 25.60 17.49
C GLN A 498 3.60 26.58 17.56
N MET A 499 2.83 26.65 16.48
CA MET A 499 1.63 27.50 16.38
C MET A 499 0.40 26.80 16.97
N THR A 500 -0.57 27.60 17.38
CA THR A 500 -1.86 27.17 17.89
C THR A 500 -2.97 27.51 16.91
N PHE A 501 -4.06 26.75 16.95
CA PHE A 501 -5.25 27.08 16.16
C PHE A 501 -5.88 28.42 16.56
N GLN A 502 -5.66 28.91 17.79
CA GLN A 502 -6.19 30.19 18.24
C GLN A 502 -5.51 31.38 17.54
N GLU A 503 -4.20 31.31 17.33
CA GLU A 503 -3.45 32.35 16.61
C GLU A 503 -3.98 32.56 15.18
N LEU A 504 -4.45 31.49 14.52
CA LEU A 504 -5.00 31.58 13.16
C LEU A 504 -6.23 32.50 13.05
N ARG A 505 -6.95 32.74 14.15
CA ARG A 505 -8.10 33.67 14.18
C ARG A 505 -7.69 35.12 13.98
N CYS A 506 -6.41 35.44 14.20
CA CYS A 506 -5.86 36.78 13.99
C CYS A 506 -5.56 37.07 12.50
N LEU A 507 -5.63 36.06 11.61
CA LEU A 507 -5.39 36.27 10.19
C LEU A 507 -6.54 37.05 9.56
N THR A 508 -6.21 38.22 9.00
CA THR A 508 -7.17 39.12 8.35
C THR A 508 -7.20 38.98 6.84
N ALA A 509 -6.13 38.46 6.23
CA ALA A 509 -6.06 38.24 4.79
C ALA A 509 -6.85 36.99 4.38
N PRO A 510 -7.47 36.95 3.19
CA PRO A 510 -8.01 35.72 2.62
C PRO A 510 -6.94 34.64 2.46
N VAL A 511 -7.26 33.41 2.84
CA VAL A 511 -6.34 32.27 2.75
C VAL A 511 -6.96 31.13 1.95
N LEU A 512 -6.22 30.56 1.01
CA LEU A 512 -6.54 29.27 0.41
C LEU A 512 -5.66 28.20 1.05
N VAL A 513 -6.27 27.29 1.78
CA VAL A 513 -5.61 26.14 2.38
C VAL A 513 -5.73 24.95 1.45
N MET A 514 -4.61 24.36 1.07
CA MET A 514 -4.50 23.26 0.12
C MET A 514 -3.68 22.11 0.69
N ALA A 515 -4.04 20.89 0.31
CA ALA A 515 -3.23 19.70 0.52
C ALA A 515 -3.56 18.65 -0.55
N GLY A 516 -2.65 17.71 -0.77
CA GLY A 516 -2.98 16.48 -1.50
C GLY A 516 -3.91 15.58 -0.69
N GLN A 517 -4.72 14.75 -1.34
CA GLN A 517 -5.49 13.72 -0.66
C GLN A 517 -4.61 12.70 0.09
N HIS A 518 -3.38 12.50 -0.39
CA HIS A 518 -2.41 11.54 0.16
C HIS A 518 -1.19 12.22 0.80
N ASP A 519 -1.35 13.47 1.25
CA ASP A 519 -0.30 14.30 1.85
C ASP A 519 0.33 13.68 3.14
N VAL A 520 1.56 14.13 3.47
CA VAL A 520 2.21 13.90 4.79
C VAL A 520 1.48 14.62 5.91
N ILE A 521 0.90 15.77 5.61
CA ILE A 521 0.08 16.51 6.55
C ILE A 521 -1.30 15.86 6.57
N ARG A 522 -1.76 15.51 7.77
CA ARG A 522 -3.03 14.81 7.94
C ARG A 522 -4.17 15.73 7.49
N GLU A 523 -5.08 15.19 6.69
CA GLU A 523 -6.24 15.94 6.20
C GLU A 523 -7.05 16.59 7.33
N LEU A 524 -7.22 15.88 8.46
CA LEU A 524 -7.88 16.43 9.65
C LEU A 524 -7.20 17.73 10.15
N HIS A 525 -5.86 17.77 10.13
CA HIS A 525 -5.09 18.95 10.51
C HIS A 525 -5.23 20.09 9.50
N THR A 526 -5.14 19.78 8.20
CA THR A 526 -5.37 20.76 7.12
C THR A 526 -6.77 21.38 7.20
N ARG A 527 -7.80 20.56 7.43
CA ARG A 527 -9.18 21.03 7.64
C ARG A 527 -9.30 21.89 8.89
N ALA A 528 -8.64 21.51 9.98
CA ALA A 528 -8.64 22.30 11.21
C ALA A 528 -7.97 23.67 11.03
N ILE A 529 -6.88 23.76 10.25
CA ILE A 529 -6.26 25.04 9.87
C ILE A 529 -7.31 25.92 9.17
N ALA A 530 -7.95 25.41 8.12
CA ALA A 530 -8.94 26.16 7.35
C ALA A 530 -10.12 26.62 8.22
N GLN A 531 -10.62 25.76 9.12
CA GLN A 531 -11.74 26.08 10.01
C GLN A 531 -11.43 27.20 11.01
N HIS A 532 -10.16 27.39 11.38
CA HIS A 532 -9.75 28.39 12.38
C HIS A 532 -9.32 29.73 11.76
N ILE A 533 -9.28 29.82 10.43
CA ILE A 533 -8.97 31.06 9.70
C ILE A 533 -10.29 31.71 9.26
N PRO A 534 -10.56 32.99 9.60
CA PRO A 534 -11.85 33.64 9.34
C PRO A 534 -12.24 33.68 7.85
N GLN A 535 -11.27 33.87 6.96
CA GLN A 535 -11.48 34.00 5.51
C GLN A 535 -10.77 32.90 4.73
N ALA A 536 -10.92 31.65 5.17
CA ALA A 536 -10.32 30.51 4.50
C ALA A 536 -11.22 29.87 3.44
N GLN A 537 -10.59 29.45 2.35
CA GLN A 537 -11.08 28.43 1.42
C GLN A 537 -10.25 27.16 1.61
N LEU A 538 -10.84 26.00 1.43
CA LEU A 538 -10.15 24.71 1.51
C LEU A 538 -10.23 23.99 0.16
N LEU A 539 -9.10 23.47 -0.31
CA LEU A 539 -9.04 22.57 -1.47
C LEU A 539 -8.15 21.36 -1.20
N ILE A 540 -8.76 20.17 -1.12
CA ILE A 540 -8.03 18.90 -1.11
C ILE A 540 -7.94 18.40 -2.55
N LEU A 541 -6.72 18.21 -3.06
CA LEU A 541 -6.45 17.78 -4.44
C LEU A 541 -6.56 16.25 -4.55
N PRO A 542 -7.57 15.71 -5.27
CA PRO A 542 -7.81 14.28 -5.35
C PRO A 542 -6.61 13.52 -5.94
N GLY A 543 -6.23 12.41 -5.33
CA GLY A 543 -5.14 11.53 -5.79
C GLY A 543 -3.72 12.13 -5.74
N ALA A 544 -3.56 13.38 -5.30
CA ALA A 544 -2.25 14.02 -5.17
C ALA A 544 -1.64 13.81 -3.78
N SER A 545 -0.31 13.80 -3.71
CA SER A 545 0.48 13.68 -2.48
C SER A 545 0.92 15.05 -1.96
N HIS A 546 1.92 15.08 -1.07
CA HIS A 546 2.57 16.32 -0.64
C HIS A 546 3.24 17.09 -1.80
N TYR A 547 3.49 16.42 -2.94
CA TYR A 547 4.08 16.99 -4.15
C TYR A 547 3.05 17.48 -5.17
N ALA A 548 1.82 17.76 -4.75
CA ALA A 548 0.74 18.19 -5.64
C ALA A 548 1.09 19.35 -6.61
N PRO A 549 1.90 20.37 -6.24
CA PRO A 549 2.34 21.39 -7.21
C PRO A 549 3.08 20.82 -8.43
N GLN A 550 3.75 19.68 -8.29
CA GLN A 550 4.50 19.01 -9.35
C GLN A 550 3.74 17.84 -9.98
N GLU A 551 2.89 17.16 -9.22
CA GLU A 551 2.12 16.01 -9.71
C GLU A 551 0.91 16.43 -10.54
N VAL A 552 0.23 17.51 -10.14
CA VAL A 552 -0.98 18.02 -10.80
C VAL A 552 -0.89 19.53 -11.07
N PRO A 553 0.20 20.02 -11.72
CA PRO A 553 0.53 21.43 -11.81
C PRO A 553 -0.57 22.26 -12.46
N GLN A 554 -1.25 21.72 -13.48
CA GLN A 554 -2.33 22.44 -14.17
C GLN A 554 -3.53 22.69 -13.25
N ILE A 555 -3.89 21.70 -12.42
CA ILE A 555 -5.00 21.82 -11.46
C ILE A 555 -4.60 22.78 -10.34
N PHE A 556 -3.39 22.63 -9.83
CA PHE A 556 -2.83 23.50 -8.80
C PHE A 556 -2.78 24.96 -9.26
N ASN A 557 -2.13 25.25 -10.38
CA ASN A 557 -1.98 26.60 -10.92
C ASN A 557 -3.34 27.26 -11.18
N LYS A 558 -4.29 26.53 -11.76
CA LYS A 558 -5.65 27.03 -12.00
C LYS A 558 -6.38 27.40 -10.70
N ALA A 559 -6.23 26.59 -9.65
CA ALA A 559 -6.82 26.89 -8.34
C ALA A 559 -6.19 28.14 -7.71
N VAL A 560 -4.86 28.26 -7.79
CA VAL A 560 -4.11 29.44 -7.31
C VAL A 560 -4.57 30.69 -8.05
N LEU A 561 -4.54 30.70 -9.39
CA LEU A 561 -4.95 31.84 -10.21
C LEU A 561 -6.38 32.29 -9.90
N ARG A 562 -7.31 31.34 -9.85
CA ARG A 562 -8.73 31.60 -9.49
C ARG A 562 -8.88 32.24 -8.13
N PHE A 563 -8.13 31.76 -7.14
CA PHE A 563 -8.18 32.31 -5.80
C PHE A 563 -7.54 33.69 -5.71
N LEU A 564 -6.48 33.95 -6.48
CA LEU A 564 -5.84 35.26 -6.52
C LEU A 564 -6.64 36.30 -7.32
N GLY A 565 -7.60 35.87 -8.15
CA GLY A 565 -8.58 36.75 -8.82
C GLY A 565 -8.43 36.83 -10.34
N GLN A 566 -7.74 35.87 -10.96
CA GLN A 566 -7.70 35.64 -12.41
C GLN A 566 -8.71 34.56 -12.81
#